data_AF-A0A820P3A7-F1
#
_entry.id   AF-A0A820P3A7-F1
#
_cell.length_a   1.000
_cell.length_b   1.000
_cell.length_c   1.000
_cell.angle_alpha   90.00
_cell.angle_beta   90.00
_cell.angle_gamma   90.00
#
_symmetry.space_group_name_H-M   'P 1'
#
loop_
_entity.id
_entity.type
_entity.pdbx_description
1 polymer ?
#
loop_
_entity_poly.entity_id
_entity_poly.type
_entity_poly.pdbx_seq_one_letter_code
_entity_poly.pdbx_strand_id
1 'polypeptide(L)'
;MGENSGPAPASEDQISAIPLVRVTGGQARDNLQCAICMVDLRENDEAKRLSCSHYFHDKCISRWLRLRGTCPTCRVTLDGDNTTNGEYFSGLPNQHQQQQ
;
A
#
# COMPACT_ATOMS: atom_id res chain seq x y z
N MET A 1 24.40 2.58 -7.47
CA MET A 1 23.51 2.37 -8.62
C MET A 1 23.31 0.86 -8.73
N GLY A 2 22.20 0.24 -8.39
CA GLY A 2 20.86 0.68 -8.01
C GLY A 2 20.03 -0.60 -7.95
N GLU A 3 20.05 -1.31 -6.83
CA GLU A 3 19.33 -2.58 -6.70
C GLU A 3 17.90 -2.29 -6.27
N ASN A 4 17.06 -2.07 -7.28
CA ASN A 4 15.61 -2.03 -7.17
C ASN A 4 15.07 -3.48 -7.07
N SER A 5 15.47 -4.20 -6.04
CA SER A 5 14.92 -5.53 -5.75
C SER A 5 13.63 -5.36 -4.96
N GLY A 6 12.62 -4.77 -5.62
CA GLY A 6 11.25 -4.85 -5.16
C GLY A 6 10.68 -6.25 -5.48
N PRO A 7 9.64 -6.70 -4.76
CA PRO A 7 8.90 -7.89 -5.18
C PRO A 7 8.45 -7.72 -6.63
N ALA A 8 8.38 -8.83 -7.37
CA ALA A 8 7.97 -8.84 -8.76
C ALA A 8 6.68 -8.02 -8.93
N PRO A 9 6.57 -7.23 -10.01
CA PRO A 9 5.38 -6.44 -10.27
C PRO A 9 4.16 -7.36 -10.29
N ALA A 10 3.04 -6.87 -9.76
CA ALA A 10 1.80 -7.65 -9.82
C ALA A 10 1.35 -7.77 -11.27
N SER A 11 0.95 -8.97 -11.68
CA SER A 11 0.41 -9.21 -13.02
C SER A 11 -0.89 -8.41 -13.23
N GLU A 12 -1.18 -8.01 -14.47
CA GLU A 12 -2.41 -7.27 -14.78
C GLU A 12 -3.67 -7.97 -14.28
N ASP A 13 -3.70 -9.30 -14.38
CA ASP A 13 -4.79 -10.13 -13.86
C ASP A 13 -4.98 -9.97 -12.35
N GLN A 14 -3.88 -9.94 -11.58
CA GLN A 14 -3.94 -9.73 -10.13
C GLN A 14 -4.45 -8.33 -9.80
N ILE A 15 -3.99 -7.32 -10.55
CA ILE A 15 -4.43 -5.94 -10.38
C ILE A 15 -5.92 -5.80 -10.70
N SER A 16 -6.37 -6.42 -11.79
CA SER A 16 -7.76 -6.44 -12.22
C SER A 16 -8.65 -7.16 -11.20
N ALA A 17 -8.15 -8.27 -10.63
CA ALA A 17 -8.84 -9.05 -9.60
C ALA A 17 -9.03 -8.31 -8.26
N ILE A 18 -8.29 -7.21 -8.00
CA ILE A 18 -8.52 -6.40 -6.79
C ILE A 18 -9.93 -5.84 -6.81
N PRO A 19 -10.69 -5.98 -5.70
CA PRO A 19 -12.06 -5.51 -5.64
C PRO A 19 -12.16 -4.01 -5.93
N LEU A 20 -12.85 -3.71 -7.03
CA LEU A 20 -13.27 -2.38 -7.37
C LEU A 20 -14.49 -2.02 -6.52
N VAL A 21 -14.36 -0.96 -5.73
CA VAL A 21 -15.41 -0.43 -4.88
C VAL A 21 -15.77 0.96 -5.36
N ARG A 22 -17.07 1.25 -5.41
CA ARG A 22 -17.55 2.59 -5.67
C ARG A 22 -17.58 3.38 -4.37
N VAL A 23 -16.94 4.54 -4.36
CA VAL A 23 -16.91 5.42 -3.19
C VAL A 23 -18.33 5.87 -2.88
N THR A 24 -18.78 5.61 -1.65
CA THR A 24 -20.09 6.04 -1.15
C THR A 24 -20.01 7.44 -0.55
N GLY A 25 -21.16 8.12 -0.43
CA GLY A 25 -21.20 9.46 0.18
C GLY A 25 -20.67 9.50 1.61
N GLY A 26 -20.81 8.41 2.38
CA GLY A 26 -20.21 8.28 3.70
C GLY A 26 -18.68 8.33 3.65
N GLN A 27 -18.07 7.59 2.70
CA GLN A 27 -16.62 7.57 2.51
C GLN A 27 -16.08 8.90 1.96
N ALA A 28 -16.80 9.53 1.03
CA ALA A 28 -16.42 10.85 0.52
C ALA A 28 -16.42 11.92 1.62
N ARG A 29 -17.33 11.81 2.60
CA ARG A 29 -17.38 12.68 3.79
C ARG A 29 -16.27 12.43 4.80
N ASP A 30 -15.68 11.22 4.79
CA ASP A 30 -14.55 10.86 5.64
C ASP A 30 -13.21 11.46 5.15
N ASN A 31 -13.25 12.32 4.13
CA ASN A 31 -12.07 12.89 3.47
C ASN A 31 -11.12 11.81 2.95
N LEU A 32 -11.70 10.75 2.38
CA LEU A 32 -10.93 9.69 1.75
C LEU A 32 -10.09 10.28 0.61
N GLN A 33 -8.76 10.16 0.70
CA GLN A 33 -7.84 10.77 -0.26
C GLN A 33 -6.92 9.71 -0.87
N CYS A 34 -6.70 9.80 -2.19
CA CYS A 34 -5.77 8.94 -2.87
C CYS A 34 -4.33 9.42 -2.64
N ALA A 35 -3.52 8.70 -1.85
CA ALA A 35 -2.14 9.09 -1.56
C ALA A 35 -1.18 9.07 -2.78
N ILE A 36 -1.62 8.54 -3.93
CA ILE A 36 -0.82 8.48 -5.16
C ILE A 36 -0.91 9.79 -5.94
N CYS A 37 -2.12 10.32 -6.12
CA CYS A 37 -2.35 11.57 -6.83
C CYS A 37 -2.64 12.76 -5.91
N MET A 38 -2.78 12.52 -4.60
CA MET A 38 -3.14 13.52 -3.58
C MET A 38 -4.48 14.22 -3.88
N VAL A 39 -5.42 13.48 -4.48
CA VAL A 39 -6.77 13.96 -4.82
C VAL A 39 -7.81 13.22 -4.00
N ASP A 40 -8.83 13.95 -3.56
CA ASP A 40 -9.94 13.42 -2.78
C ASP A 40 -10.84 12.51 -3.62
N LEU A 41 -11.22 11.38 -3.04
CA LEU A 41 -12.11 10.39 -3.62
C LEU A 41 -13.55 10.84 -3.40
N ARG A 42 -14.26 11.16 -4.47
CA ARG A 42 -15.63 11.69 -4.39
C ARG A 42 -16.66 10.57 -4.44
N GLU A 43 -17.89 10.88 -4.05
CA GLU A 43 -18.98 9.93 -4.23
C GLU A 43 -19.10 9.53 -5.71
N ASN A 44 -19.33 8.24 -5.96
CA ASN A 44 -19.35 7.59 -7.27
C ASN A 44 -17.99 7.40 -7.95
N ASP A 45 -16.88 7.81 -7.34
CA ASP A 45 -15.55 7.47 -7.88
C ASP A 45 -15.27 5.97 -7.77
N GLU A 46 -14.51 5.48 -8.75
CA GLU A 46 -14.04 4.11 -8.82
C GLU A 46 -12.71 3.98 -8.09
N ALA A 47 -12.75 3.35 -6.92
CA ALA A 47 -11.59 3.09 -6.09
C ALA A 47 -11.34 1.59 -5.98
N LYS A 48 -10.08 1.18 -5.84
CA LYS A 48 -9.76 -0.19 -5.46
C LYS A 48 -9.42 -0.22 -3.97
N ARG A 49 -9.99 -1.20 -3.27
CA ARG A 49 -9.71 -1.47 -1.85
C ARG A 49 -8.71 -2.60 -1.75
N LEU A 50 -7.54 -2.31 -1.18
CA LEU A 50 -6.53 -3.33 -0.92
C LEU A 50 -6.92 -4.21 0.30
N SER A 51 -6.26 -5.36 0.44
CA SER A 51 -6.37 -6.26 1.60
C SER A 51 -6.01 -5.56 2.93
N CYS A 52 -5.12 -4.56 2.88
CA CYS A 52 -4.78 -3.69 4.00
C CYS A 52 -5.79 -2.56 4.28
N SER A 53 -6.99 -2.60 3.68
CA SER A 53 -8.09 -1.63 3.85
C SER A 53 -7.81 -0.19 3.43
N HIS A 54 -6.76 0.04 2.63
CA HIS A 54 -6.49 1.34 2.01
C HIS A 54 -7.20 1.48 0.66
N TYR A 55 -7.64 2.70 0.35
CA TYR A 55 -8.41 3.04 -0.84
C TYR A 55 -7.60 3.96 -1.75
N PHE A 56 -7.65 3.68 -3.05
CA PHE A 56 -6.98 4.47 -4.08
C PHE A 56 -7.82 4.44 -5.36
N HIS A 57 -7.73 5.48 -6.18
CA HIS A 57 -8.34 5.44 -7.51
C HIS A 57 -7.86 4.23 -8.29
N ASP A 58 -8.78 3.55 -8.98
CA ASP A 58 -8.49 2.39 -9.83
C ASP A 58 -7.26 2.61 -10.72
N LYS A 59 -7.25 3.72 -11.46
CA LYS A 59 -6.15 4.08 -12.38
C LYS A 59 -4.82 4.31 -11.67
N CYS A 60 -4.86 4.94 -10.49
CA CYS A 60 -3.65 5.28 -9.74
C CYS A 60 -2.98 4.04 -9.17
N ILE A 61 -3.75 3.21 -8.47
CA ILE A 61 -3.21 1.99 -7.84
C ILE A 61 -2.85 0.93 -8.87
N SER A 62 -3.59 0.84 -9.97
CA SER A 62 -3.24 -0.06 -11.07
C SER A 62 -1.86 0.24 -11.65
N ARG A 63 -1.49 1.52 -11.81
CA ARG A 63 -0.14 1.90 -12.25
C ARG A 63 0.92 1.58 -11.21
N TRP A 64 0.63 1.83 -9.94
CA TRP A 64 1.56 1.54 -8.85
C TRP A 64 1.87 0.06 -8.75
N LEU A 65 0.84 -0.80 -8.81
CA LEU A 65 1.00 -2.25 -8.66
C LEU A 65 1.74 -2.91 -9.83
N ARG A 66 1.66 -2.34 -11.03
CA ARG A 66 2.49 -2.72 -12.19
C ARG A 66 3.97 -2.48 -11.98
N LEU A 67 4.33 -1.60 -11.06
CA LEU A 67 5.73 -1.29 -10.71
C LEU A 67 6.14 -2.04 -9.44
N ARG A 68 5.29 -1.99 -8.42
CA ARG A 68 5.53 -2.53 -7.08
C ARG A 68 4.22 -3.10 -6.57
N GLY A 69 4.10 -4.42 -6.47
CA GLY A 69 2.90 -5.13 -6.00
C GLY A 69 2.56 -4.93 -4.51
N THR A 70 2.82 -3.75 -3.95
CA THR A 70 2.70 -3.40 -2.54
C THR A 70 1.87 -2.13 -2.35
N CYS A 71 1.24 -1.96 -1.20
CA CYS A 71 0.49 -0.77 -0.85
C CYS A 71 1.43 0.44 -0.72
N PRO A 72 1.15 1.60 -1.35
CA PRO A 72 1.99 2.79 -1.22
C PRO A 72 1.99 3.38 0.20
N THR A 73 0.97 3.11 1.02
CA THR A 73 0.87 3.64 2.39
C THR A 73 1.55 2.75 3.42
N CYS A 74 1.27 1.45 3.41
CA CYS A 74 1.74 0.52 4.44
C CYS A 74 2.72 -0.56 3.94
N ARG A 75 3.03 -0.57 2.64
CA ARG A 75 3.95 -1.51 1.98
C ARG A 75 3.55 -3.00 2.06
N VAL A 76 2.35 -3.31 2.55
CA VAL A 76 1.77 -4.67 2.53
C VAL A 76 1.51 -5.12 1.09
N THR A 77 1.85 -6.37 0.76
CA THR A 77 1.62 -6.96 -0.56
C THR A 77 0.14 -7.25 -0.80
N LEU A 78 -0.25 -7.41 -2.07
CA LEU A 78 -1.63 -7.78 -2.42
C LEU A 78 -2.08 -9.11 -1.79
N ASP A 79 -1.15 -10.05 -1.67
CA ASP A 79 -1.39 -11.40 -1.13
C ASP A 79 -1.58 -11.42 0.40
N GLY A 80 -1.31 -10.30 1.07
CA GLY A 80 -1.34 -10.22 2.53
C GLY A 80 -0.11 -10.83 3.21
N ASP A 81 0.84 -11.39 2.44
CA ASP A 81 2.11 -11.85 2.96
C ASP A 81 3.03 -10.64 3.22
N ASN A 82 3.35 -10.41 4.50
CA ASN A 82 4.24 -9.36 4.96
C ASN A 82 5.71 -9.69 4.62
N THR A 83 6.04 -9.97 3.36
CA THR A 83 7.39 -10.46 3.03
C THR A 83 8.47 -9.39 2.97
N THR A 84 8.19 -8.12 3.28
CA THR A 84 9.24 -7.09 3.28
C THR A 84 9.19 -6.10 4.46
N ASN A 85 9.94 -6.48 5.50
CA ASN A 85 10.86 -5.61 6.24
C ASN A 85 10.25 -4.51 7.13
N GLY A 86 9.69 -4.94 8.27
CA GLY A 86 9.47 -4.12 9.47
C GLY A 86 10.12 -4.67 10.75
N GLU A 87 10.81 -5.82 10.71
CA GLU A 87 11.58 -6.32 11.86
C GLU A 87 13.05 -5.89 11.78
N TYR A 88 13.30 -4.59 11.93
CA TYR A 88 14.60 -4.12 12.39
C TYR A 88 14.41 -2.82 13.18
N PHE A 89 14.66 -2.89 14.49
CA PHE A 89 14.59 -1.85 15.54
C PHE A 89 13.36 -1.81 16.47
N SER A 90 13.15 -2.90 17.21
CA SER A 90 12.79 -2.81 18.64
C SER A 90 13.31 -4.03 19.38
N GLY A 91 14.62 -4.08 19.59
CA GLY A 91 15.27 -5.20 20.28
C GLY A 91 16.80 -5.19 20.27
N LEU A 92 17.46 -4.01 20.33
CA LEU A 92 18.86 -3.99 20.74
C LEU A 92 18.89 -4.32 22.24
N PRO A 93 19.54 -5.41 22.71
CA PRO A 93 19.85 -5.53 24.12
C PRO A 93 20.76 -4.35 24.47
N ASN A 94 20.38 -3.62 25.50
CA ASN A 94 21.11 -2.50 26.08
C ASN A 94 22.51 -2.94 26.51
N GLN A 95 23.48 -2.96 25.59
CA GLN A 95 24.89 -3.14 25.90
C GLN A 95 25.47 -1.80 26.35
N HIS A 96 25.16 -1.45 27.60
CA HIS A 96 26.02 -0.53 28.35
C HIS A 96 27.19 -1.34 28.90
N GLN A 97 28.26 -1.44 28.10
CA GLN A 97 29.59 -1.71 28.62
C GLN A 97 30.22 -0.37 29.03
N GLN A 98 30.24 -0.11 30.33
CA GLN A 98 31.19 0.79 30.96
C GLN A 98 31.41 0.27 32.39
N GLN A 99 32.38 -0.64 32.55
CA GLN A 99 33.68 -0.33 33.15
C GLN A 99 33.52 0.24 34.58
N GLN A 100 33.56 -0.64 35.59
CA GLN A 100 34.47 -0.54 36.75
C GLN A 100 34.85 -1.95 37.18
#